data_AF-A0A918DT19-F1
#
_entry.id   AF-A0A918DT19-F1
#
_cell.length_a   1.000
_cell.length_b   1.000
_cell.length_c   1.000
_cell.angle_alpha   90.00
_cell.angle_beta   90.00
_cell.angle_gamma   90.00
#
_symmetry.space_group_name_H-M   'P 1'
#
loop_
_entity.id
_entity.type
_entity.pdbx_description
1 polymer ?
#
loop_
_entity_poly.entity_id
_entity_poly.type
_entity_poly.pdbx_seq_one_letter_code
_entity_poly.pdbx_strand_id
1 'polypeptide(L)'
;MSKSLLKKVVGPLLVTLIIAVGAFSGVFDADAEESVEAALKRSLVTFGVARSLNAVISVAQGTEVSVTPMGMGVTLAPGEVLDPLNDLVERFSGFMLVSSVALGTQKVLLEISSWLPYSVFLVAIGLAAVASRMMPGAVPGYWKQYLWKAFWMLAILRFLLPVALVGSEWMYSGFLQSRHIEAEKGITQASQSVQSINEERGVSLSDESDEGAWNAVKSWAGDARNRAASAVDIERYSEALKETAKDTIELIVVFFLSTFLFPVAIALAFWKLAKWSFTRPPVTQAPGRAGD
;
A
#
# COMPACT_ATOMS: atom_id res chain seq x y z
N MET A 1 48.35 14.11 -18.69
CA MET A 1 47.39 14.02 -17.57
C MET A 1 47.80 12.88 -16.65
N SER A 2 48.10 13.12 -15.37
CA SER A 2 48.53 12.08 -14.42
C SER A 2 47.46 10.97 -14.29
N LYS A 3 47.87 9.70 -14.21
CA LYS A 3 46.96 8.54 -13.99
C LYS A 3 46.04 8.74 -12.78
N SER A 4 46.42 9.57 -11.80
CA SER A 4 45.59 9.90 -10.63
C SER A 4 44.49 10.92 -10.92
N LEU A 5 44.71 11.85 -11.85
CA LEU A 5 43.68 12.81 -12.30
C LEU A 5 42.63 12.12 -13.18
N LEU A 6 43.06 11.18 -14.03
CA LEU A 6 42.17 10.39 -14.87
C LEU A 6 41.14 9.61 -14.03
N LYS A 7 41.58 8.90 -12.98
CA LYS A 7 40.69 8.16 -12.07
C LYS A 7 39.73 9.06 -11.27
N LYS A 8 40.16 10.29 -10.92
CA LYS A 8 39.35 11.25 -10.16
C LYS A 8 38.20 11.90 -10.96
N VAL A 9 38.28 11.85 -12.29
CA VAL A 9 37.29 12.47 -13.19
C VAL A 9 36.44 11.42 -13.91
N VAL A 10 37.06 10.34 -14.40
CA VAL A 10 36.35 9.31 -15.19
C VAL A 10 35.28 8.60 -14.37
N GLY A 11 35.55 8.26 -13.10
CA GLY A 11 34.56 7.61 -12.24
C GLY A 11 33.29 8.46 -12.03
N PRO A 12 33.41 9.71 -11.52
CA PRO A 12 32.27 10.61 -11.37
C PRO A 12 31.55 10.91 -12.69
N LEU A 13 32.28 11.06 -13.80
CA LEU A 13 31.69 11.26 -15.13
C LEU A 13 30.82 10.06 -15.52
N LEU A 14 31.31 8.83 -15.37
CA LEU A 14 30.55 7.62 -15.65
C LEU A 14 29.30 7.52 -14.77
N VAL A 15 29.41 7.81 -13.48
CA VAL A 15 28.26 7.82 -12.56
C VAL A 15 27.22 8.85 -12.98
N THR A 16 27.64 10.08 -13.31
CA THR A 16 26.74 11.12 -13.82
C THR A 16 26.09 10.70 -15.14
N LEU A 17 26.82 10.05 -16.04
CA LEU A 17 26.28 9.56 -17.31
C LEU A 17 25.24 8.46 -17.10
N ILE A 18 25.51 7.48 -16.22
CA ILE A 18 24.54 6.42 -15.90
C ILE A 18 23.25 7.01 -15.32
N ILE A 19 23.39 7.94 -14.37
CA ILE A 19 22.27 8.64 -13.75
C ILE A 19 21.49 9.47 -14.77
N ALA A 20 22.18 10.16 -15.68
CA ALA A 20 21.55 10.92 -16.76
C ALA A 20 20.78 10.01 -17.72
N VAL A 21 21.40 8.93 -18.19
CA VAL A 21 20.74 7.94 -19.05
C VAL A 21 19.50 7.38 -18.35
N GLY A 22 19.61 7.00 -17.08
CA GLY A 22 18.46 6.54 -16.29
C GLY A 22 17.34 7.59 -16.21
N ALA A 23 17.68 8.84 -15.89
CA ALA A 23 16.70 9.92 -15.71
C ALA A 23 15.98 10.35 -17.00
N PHE A 24 16.60 10.14 -18.16
CA PHE A 24 16.04 10.46 -19.47
C PHE A 24 15.47 9.25 -20.22
N SER A 25 15.80 8.02 -19.81
CA SER A 25 15.30 6.81 -20.45
C SER A 25 13.80 6.61 -20.30
N GLY A 26 13.20 7.13 -19.21
CA GLY A 26 11.78 6.97 -18.90
C GLY A 26 11.34 5.56 -18.52
N VAL A 27 12.21 4.54 -18.64
CA VAL A 27 11.86 3.13 -18.40
C VAL A 27 11.37 2.92 -16.96
N PHE A 28 12.15 3.40 -15.98
CA PHE A 28 11.77 3.30 -14.57
C PHE A 28 10.52 4.13 -14.22
N ASP A 29 10.27 5.21 -14.94
CA ASP A 29 9.09 6.05 -14.69
C ASP A 29 7.82 5.35 -15.18
N ALA A 30 7.87 4.76 -16.38
CA ALA A 30 6.77 4.00 -16.95
C ALA A 30 6.42 2.76 -16.10
N ASP A 31 7.44 1.97 -15.71
CA ASP A 31 7.23 0.79 -14.85
C ASP A 31 6.66 1.19 -13.47
N ALA A 32 7.12 2.32 -12.91
CA ALA A 32 6.62 2.83 -11.64
C ALA A 32 5.19 3.35 -11.74
N GLU A 33 4.84 4.00 -12.85
CA GLU A 33 3.49 4.48 -13.14
C GLU A 33 2.52 3.30 -13.27
N GLU A 34 2.88 2.27 -14.04
CA GLU A 34 2.09 1.04 -14.14
C GLU A 34 1.94 0.36 -12.77
N SER A 35 3.02 0.27 -11.99
CA SER A 35 3.03 -0.32 -10.65
C SER A 35 2.07 0.41 -9.69
N VAL A 36 2.12 1.75 -9.63
CA VAL A 36 1.26 2.51 -8.72
C VAL A 36 -0.19 2.50 -9.17
N GLU A 37 -0.46 2.50 -10.48
CA GLU A 37 -1.83 2.39 -11.00
C GLU A 37 -2.44 1.02 -10.73
N ALA A 38 -1.68 -0.06 -10.93
CA ALA A 38 -2.10 -1.41 -10.60
C ALA A 38 -2.40 -1.54 -9.10
N ALA A 39 -1.50 -1.02 -8.23
CA ALA A 39 -1.71 -1.01 -6.79
C ALA A 39 -2.95 -0.21 -6.39
N LEU A 40 -3.14 0.98 -6.94
CA LEU A 40 -4.30 1.84 -6.65
C LEU A 40 -5.61 1.20 -7.12
N LYS A 41 -5.62 0.59 -8.31
CA LYS A 41 -6.80 -0.14 -8.80
C LYS A 41 -7.16 -1.30 -7.87
N ARG A 42 -6.17 -2.10 -7.45
CA ARG A 42 -6.40 -3.19 -6.49
C ARG A 42 -6.95 -2.65 -5.18
N SER A 43 -6.36 -1.60 -4.61
CA SER A 43 -6.82 -1.06 -3.33
C SER A 43 -8.25 -0.52 -3.39
N LEU A 44 -8.63 0.12 -4.49
CA LEU A 44 -10.00 0.63 -4.70
C LEU A 44 -11.01 -0.50 -4.92
N VAL A 45 -10.66 -1.54 -5.67
CA VAL A 45 -11.52 -2.72 -5.85
C VAL A 45 -11.75 -3.40 -4.51
N THR A 46 -10.69 -3.70 -3.77
CA THR A 46 -10.79 -4.32 -2.44
C THR A 46 -11.54 -3.43 -1.44
N PHE A 47 -11.37 -2.11 -1.49
CA PHE A 47 -12.17 -1.16 -0.72
C PHE A 47 -13.67 -1.29 -1.04
N GLY A 48 -14.01 -1.38 -2.32
CA GLY A 48 -15.39 -1.61 -2.77
C GLY A 48 -15.97 -2.92 -2.23
N VAL A 49 -15.22 -4.01 -2.31
CA VAL A 49 -15.61 -5.33 -1.78
C VAL A 49 -15.84 -5.28 -0.26
N ALA A 50 -14.94 -4.61 0.47
CA ALA A 50 -15.10 -4.43 1.92
C ALA A 50 -16.36 -3.62 2.23
N ARG A 51 -16.62 -2.54 1.47
CA ARG A 51 -17.78 -1.67 1.70
C ARG A 51 -19.09 -2.36 1.34
N SER A 52 -19.12 -3.19 0.31
CA SER A 52 -20.30 -4.00 -0.03
C SER A 52 -20.58 -5.03 1.05
N LEU A 53 -19.56 -5.74 1.54
CA LEU A 53 -19.72 -6.68 2.64
C LEU A 53 -20.25 -5.97 3.91
N ASN A 54 -19.67 -4.82 4.27
CA ASN A 54 -20.13 -4.00 5.39
C ASN A 54 -21.61 -3.60 5.26
N ALA A 55 -22.04 -3.20 4.06
CA ALA A 55 -23.44 -2.84 3.81
C ALA A 55 -24.39 -4.04 3.99
N VAL A 56 -24.01 -5.20 3.45
CA VAL A 56 -24.80 -6.43 3.54
C VAL A 56 -24.90 -6.93 4.99
N ILE A 57 -23.80 -6.88 5.76
CA ILE A 57 -23.80 -7.25 7.18
C ILE A 57 -24.64 -6.26 8.02
N SER A 58 -24.51 -4.95 7.78
CA SER A 58 -25.24 -3.94 8.54
C SER A 58 -26.77 -4.09 8.39
N VAL A 59 -27.25 -4.46 7.21
CA VAL A 59 -28.67 -4.77 7.00
C VAL A 59 -29.10 -6.01 7.76
N ALA A 60 -28.28 -7.06 7.77
CA ALA A 60 -28.56 -8.26 8.55
C ALA A 60 -28.61 -7.95 10.06
N GLN A 61 -27.72 -7.09 10.55
CA GLN A 61 -27.72 -6.64 11.94
C GLN A 61 -28.96 -5.83 12.31
N GLY A 62 -29.41 -4.93 11.43
CA GLY A 62 -30.57 -4.07 11.68
C GLY A 62 -31.92 -4.79 11.77
N THR A 63 -31.99 -6.10 11.50
CA THR A 63 -33.23 -6.90 11.52
C THR A 63 -33.58 -7.51 12.88
N GLU A 64 -33.17 -6.87 13.97
CA GLU A 64 -33.54 -7.30 15.33
C GLU A 64 -35.05 -7.27 15.55
N VAL A 65 -35.61 -8.44 15.88
CA VAL A 65 -37.01 -8.57 16.30
C VAL A 65 -37.02 -8.76 17.81
N SER A 66 -37.48 -7.74 18.53
CA SER A 66 -37.73 -7.85 19.98
C SER A 66 -38.98 -8.70 20.22
N VAL A 67 -38.79 -10.02 20.33
CA VAL A 67 -39.87 -10.91 20.76
C VAL A 67 -39.93 -10.85 22.28
N THR A 68 -41.09 -10.53 22.86
CA THR A 68 -41.31 -10.57 24.32
C THR A 68 -42.18 -11.78 24.67
N PRO A 69 -41.63 -13.01 24.72
CA PRO A 69 -42.40 -14.14 25.19
C PRO A 69 -42.56 -14.03 26.72
N MET A 70 -43.81 -13.98 27.19
CA MET A 70 -44.17 -13.96 28.62
C MET A 70 -43.69 -12.75 29.46
N GLY A 71 -43.53 -11.55 28.87
CA GLY A 71 -43.23 -10.34 29.65
C GLY A 71 -41.83 -10.27 30.25
N MET A 72 -41.00 -11.30 30.04
CA MET A 72 -39.54 -11.21 30.18
C MET A 72 -38.98 -10.97 28.78
N GLY A 73 -38.45 -9.77 28.54
CA GLY A 73 -37.82 -9.44 27.26
C GLY A 73 -36.63 -10.36 27.02
N VAL A 74 -36.75 -11.29 26.07
CA VAL A 74 -35.62 -12.06 25.55
C VAL A 74 -35.39 -11.55 24.15
N THR A 75 -34.48 -10.59 24.01
CA THR A 75 -34.01 -10.11 22.71
C THR A 75 -33.26 -11.24 22.02
N LEU A 76 -33.82 -11.75 20.92
CA LEU A 76 -33.10 -12.60 19.99
C LEU A 76 -32.50 -11.69 18.93
N ALA A 77 -31.24 -11.29 19.13
CA ALA A 77 -30.48 -10.46 18.21
C ALA A 77 -29.48 -11.34 17.42
N PRO A 78 -29.92 -12.05 16.37
CA PRO A 78 -29.01 -12.80 15.51
C PRO A 78 -27.96 -11.90 14.83
N GLY A 79 -28.20 -10.58 14.78
CA GLY A 79 -27.28 -9.55 14.32
C GLY A 79 -26.04 -9.36 15.20
N GLU A 80 -26.17 -9.41 16.52
CA GLU A 80 -25.06 -9.19 17.46
C GLU A 80 -23.91 -10.21 17.29
N VAL A 81 -24.21 -11.41 16.77
CA VAL A 81 -23.20 -12.44 16.48
C VAL A 81 -22.26 -12.00 15.33
N LEU A 82 -22.74 -11.12 14.45
CA LEU A 82 -21.97 -10.58 13.32
C LEU A 82 -21.13 -9.35 13.71
N ASP A 83 -21.38 -8.74 14.87
CA ASP A 83 -20.71 -7.49 15.31
C ASP A 83 -19.19 -7.55 15.25
N PRO A 84 -18.50 -8.61 15.73
CA PRO A 84 -17.05 -8.65 15.68
C PRO A 84 -16.50 -8.65 14.24
N LEU A 85 -17.25 -9.25 13.29
CA LEU A 85 -16.86 -9.24 11.88
C LEU A 85 -17.19 -7.88 11.24
N ASN A 86 -18.36 -7.31 11.52
CA ASN A 86 -18.72 -5.98 11.03
C ASN A 86 -17.68 -4.94 11.44
N ASP A 87 -17.28 -4.90 12.71
CA ASP A 87 -16.25 -4.00 13.23
C ASP A 87 -14.91 -4.18 12.50
N LEU A 88 -14.55 -5.43 12.20
CA LEU A 88 -13.31 -5.74 11.50
C LEU A 88 -13.37 -5.28 10.04
N VAL A 89 -14.48 -5.56 9.34
CA VAL A 89 -14.70 -5.15 7.95
C VAL A 89 -14.79 -3.63 7.83
N GLU A 90 -15.41 -2.93 8.79
CA GLU A 90 -15.45 -1.48 8.85
C GLU A 90 -14.03 -0.90 8.93
N ARG A 91 -13.24 -1.37 9.91
CA ARG A 91 -11.84 -0.94 10.09
C ARG A 91 -10.98 -1.27 8.86
N PHE A 92 -11.21 -2.44 8.27
CA PHE A 92 -10.55 -2.85 7.04
C PHE A 92 -10.88 -1.91 5.89
N SER A 93 -12.16 -1.60 5.67
CA SER A 93 -12.58 -0.65 4.63
C SER A 93 -11.93 0.73 4.83
N GLY A 94 -11.88 1.22 6.08
CA GLY A 94 -11.17 2.46 6.42
C GLY A 94 -9.67 2.38 6.11
N PHE A 95 -9.01 1.27 6.43
CA PHE A 95 -7.61 1.04 6.10
C PHE A 95 -7.36 0.99 4.58
N MET A 96 -8.27 0.39 3.81
CA MET A 96 -8.18 0.34 2.36
C MET A 96 -8.36 1.72 1.72
N LEU A 97 -9.22 2.57 2.29
CA LEU A 97 -9.34 3.97 1.89
C LEU A 97 -8.03 4.72 2.12
N VAL A 98 -7.43 4.60 3.31
CA VAL A 98 -6.14 5.22 3.64
C VAL A 98 -5.03 4.72 2.69
N SER A 99 -5.01 3.42 2.39
CA SER A 99 -4.07 2.82 1.44
C SER A 99 -4.25 3.41 0.03
N SER A 100 -5.49 3.57 -0.43
CA SER A 100 -5.79 4.16 -1.73
C SER A 100 -5.36 5.63 -1.82
N VAL A 101 -5.59 6.41 -0.77
CA VAL A 101 -5.12 7.81 -0.68
C VAL A 101 -3.59 7.88 -0.67
N ALA A 102 -2.93 6.96 0.05
CA ALA A 102 -1.47 6.89 0.08
C ALA A 102 -0.89 6.56 -1.30
N LEU A 103 -1.46 5.60 -2.03
CA LEU A 103 -1.05 5.25 -3.40
C LEU A 103 -1.31 6.40 -4.38
N GLY A 104 -2.46 7.06 -4.30
CA GLY A 104 -2.74 8.26 -5.07
C GLY A 104 -1.74 9.39 -4.80
N THR A 105 -1.34 9.56 -3.54
CA THR A 105 -0.29 10.53 -3.16
C THR A 105 1.06 10.14 -3.75
N GLN A 106 1.42 8.85 -3.72
CA GLN A 106 2.65 8.35 -4.34
C GLN A 106 2.66 8.56 -5.85
N LYS A 107 1.52 8.41 -6.54
CA LYS A 107 1.39 8.72 -7.97
C LYS A 107 1.70 10.19 -8.26
N VAL A 108 1.12 11.11 -7.51
CA VAL A 108 1.41 12.56 -7.66
C VAL A 108 2.89 12.86 -7.37
N LEU A 109 3.47 12.23 -6.34
CA LEU A 109 4.89 12.39 -6.03
C LEU A 109 5.79 11.83 -7.13
N LEU A 110 5.40 10.73 -7.78
CA LEU A 110 6.10 10.16 -8.94
C LEU A 110 6.09 11.18 -10.09
N GLU A 111 4.92 11.72 -10.45
CA GLU A 111 4.78 12.75 -11.50
C GLU A 111 5.69 13.97 -11.25
N ILE A 112 5.74 14.45 -10.01
CA ILE A 112 6.63 15.55 -9.61
C ILE A 112 8.11 15.15 -9.76
N SER A 113 8.46 13.93 -9.34
CA SER A 113 9.85 13.45 -9.38
C SER A 113 10.36 13.21 -10.81
N SER A 114 9.47 12.82 -11.72
CA SER A 114 9.78 12.51 -13.12
C SER A 114 9.67 13.74 -14.03
N TRP A 115 9.49 14.93 -13.46
CA TRP A 115 9.39 16.18 -14.22
C TRP A 115 10.67 16.49 -15.01
N LEU A 116 10.53 16.78 -16.31
CA LEU A 116 11.67 16.99 -17.21
C LEU A 116 12.66 18.08 -16.73
N PRO A 117 12.23 19.27 -16.28
CA PRO A 117 13.14 20.29 -15.73
C PRO A 117 13.96 19.81 -14.54
N TYR A 118 13.39 18.92 -13.71
CA TYR A 118 14.10 18.33 -12.59
C TYR A 118 15.26 17.44 -13.07
N SER A 119 15.02 16.57 -14.06
CA SER A 119 16.06 15.74 -14.69
C SER A 119 17.15 16.59 -15.36
N VAL A 120 16.78 17.68 -16.05
CA VAL A 120 17.75 18.62 -16.65
C VAL A 120 18.61 19.28 -15.56
N PHE A 121 17.99 19.78 -14.49
CA PHE A 121 18.69 20.41 -13.38
C PHE A 121 19.66 19.44 -12.69
N LEU A 122 19.23 18.20 -12.46
CA LEU A 122 20.07 17.14 -11.90
C LEU A 122 21.31 16.87 -12.76
N VAL A 123 21.16 16.78 -14.08
CA VAL A 123 22.31 16.59 -14.98
C VAL A 123 23.21 17.81 -15.00
N ALA A 124 22.66 19.03 -15.00
CA ALA A 124 23.46 20.26 -14.93
C ALA A 124 24.33 20.31 -13.65
N ILE A 125 23.77 19.97 -12.49
CA ILE A 125 24.51 19.88 -11.23
C ILE A 125 25.57 18.76 -11.28
N GLY A 126 25.26 17.62 -11.87
CA GLY A 126 26.22 16.53 -12.08
C GLY A 126 27.42 16.96 -12.93
N LEU A 127 27.17 17.61 -14.07
CA LEU A 127 28.21 18.13 -14.95
C LEU A 127 29.03 19.22 -14.27
N ALA A 128 28.40 20.14 -13.53
CA ALA A 128 29.11 21.15 -12.75
C ALA A 128 30.01 20.51 -11.67
N ALA A 129 29.54 19.45 -11.00
CA ALA A 129 30.31 18.69 -10.03
C ALA A 129 31.52 17.97 -10.68
N VAL A 130 31.40 17.50 -11.92
CA VAL A 130 32.51 16.89 -12.68
C VAL A 130 33.49 17.96 -13.17
N ALA A 131 33.00 19.04 -13.77
CA ALA A 131 33.81 20.14 -14.30
C ALA A 131 34.65 20.82 -13.21
N SER A 132 34.07 21.04 -12.02
CA SER A 132 34.81 21.60 -10.86
C SER A 132 36.00 20.74 -10.42
N ARG A 133 36.02 19.44 -10.74
CA ARG A 133 37.15 18.54 -10.48
C ARG A 133 38.21 18.56 -11.57
N MET A 134 37.85 18.95 -12.79
CA MET A 134 38.77 19.11 -13.92
C MET A 134 39.58 20.42 -13.86
N MET A 135 39.07 21.43 -13.16
CA MET A 135 39.73 22.73 -12.97
C MET A 135 40.39 22.82 -11.59
N PRO A 136 41.67 22.42 -11.43
CA PRO A 136 42.42 22.65 -10.20
C PRO A 136 42.60 24.16 -9.96
N GLY A 137 42.35 24.63 -8.73
CA GLY A 137 42.54 26.04 -8.34
C GLY A 137 41.35 27.00 -8.61
N ALA A 138 40.49 26.71 -9.58
CA ALA A 138 39.37 27.61 -9.93
C ALA A 138 38.21 27.58 -8.92
N VAL A 139 38.01 26.46 -8.23
CA VAL A 139 36.89 26.26 -7.30
C VAL A 139 37.42 25.80 -5.94
N PRO A 140 37.05 26.46 -4.83
CA PRO A 140 37.43 26.03 -3.49
C PRO A 140 36.97 24.60 -3.16
N GLY A 141 37.75 23.89 -2.35
CA GLY A 141 37.50 22.46 -2.05
C GLY A 141 36.13 22.18 -1.43
N TYR A 142 35.60 23.09 -0.61
CA TYR A 142 34.28 22.97 0.02
C TYR A 142 33.14 23.02 -1.01
N TRP A 143 33.21 23.88 -2.02
CA TRP A 143 32.21 23.95 -3.11
C TRP A 143 32.13 22.66 -3.93
N LYS A 144 33.26 22.01 -4.17
CA LYS A 144 33.30 20.70 -4.86
C LYS A 144 32.54 19.63 -4.07
N GLN A 145 32.62 19.67 -2.74
CA GLN A 145 31.89 18.76 -1.87
C GLN A 145 30.39 19.08 -1.84
N TYR A 146 30.01 20.36 -1.76
CA TYR A 146 28.60 20.76 -1.79
C TYR A 146 27.91 20.40 -3.11
N LEU A 147 28.55 20.64 -4.26
CA LEU A 147 28.01 20.25 -5.57
C LEU A 147 27.78 18.74 -5.68
N TRP A 148 28.73 17.95 -5.17
CA TRP A 148 28.59 16.50 -5.16
C TRP A 148 27.49 16.01 -4.21
N LYS A 149 27.35 16.66 -3.03
CA LYS A 149 26.27 16.37 -2.08
C LYS A 149 24.90 16.70 -2.68
N ALA A 150 24.78 17.87 -3.31
CA ALA A 150 23.58 18.30 -4.00
C ALA A 150 23.20 17.34 -5.13
N PHE A 151 24.17 16.92 -5.96
CA PHE A 151 23.96 15.93 -7.02
C PHE A 151 23.35 14.63 -6.48
N TRP A 152 23.91 14.07 -5.40
CA TRP A 152 23.38 12.84 -4.81
C TRP A 152 22.01 13.02 -4.15
N MET A 153 21.77 14.14 -3.48
CA MET A 153 20.43 14.41 -2.93
C MET A 153 19.36 14.48 -4.03
N LEU A 154 19.66 15.17 -5.14
CA LEU A 154 18.77 15.21 -6.30
C LEU A 154 18.61 13.83 -6.93
N ALA A 155 19.70 13.08 -7.12
CA ALA A 155 19.61 11.72 -7.67
C ALA A 155 18.76 10.79 -6.79
N ILE A 156 18.92 10.85 -5.48
CA ILE A 156 18.09 10.08 -4.56
C ILE A 156 16.63 10.48 -4.69
N LEU A 157 16.32 11.78 -4.65
CA LEU A 157 14.95 12.25 -4.76
C LEU A 157 14.32 11.91 -6.13
N ARG A 158 15.11 11.84 -7.20
CA ARG A 158 14.68 11.41 -8.56
C ARG A 158 14.22 9.96 -8.61
N PHE A 159 15.02 9.07 -8.01
CA PHE A 159 14.89 7.62 -8.21
C PHE A 159 14.24 6.92 -7.03
N LEU A 160 14.11 7.58 -5.87
CA LEU A 160 13.53 6.99 -4.68
C LEU A 160 12.11 6.49 -4.94
N LEU A 161 11.25 7.34 -5.52
CA LEU A 161 9.85 6.99 -5.77
C LEU A 161 9.72 5.91 -6.86
N PRO A 162 10.33 6.04 -8.05
CA PRO A 162 10.28 4.99 -9.06
C PRO A 162 10.76 3.63 -8.55
N VAL A 163 11.90 3.59 -7.85
CA VAL A 163 12.46 2.34 -7.32
C VAL A 163 11.61 1.78 -6.18
N ALA A 164 11.04 2.63 -5.34
CA ALA A 164 10.13 2.18 -4.28
C ALA A 164 8.87 1.52 -4.84
N LEU A 165 8.27 2.11 -5.88
CA LEU A 165 7.05 1.60 -6.50
C LEU A 165 7.28 0.28 -7.25
N VAL A 166 8.27 0.25 -8.14
CA VAL A 166 8.64 -0.96 -8.88
C VAL A 166 9.09 -2.07 -7.92
N GLY A 167 9.90 -1.72 -6.91
CA GLY A 167 10.34 -2.68 -5.90
C GLY A 167 9.19 -3.24 -5.08
N SER A 168 8.19 -2.42 -4.75
CA SER A 168 7.00 -2.87 -4.01
C SER A 168 6.12 -3.77 -4.87
N GLU A 169 5.97 -3.47 -6.16
CA GLU A 169 5.24 -4.34 -7.10
C GLU A 169 5.94 -5.69 -7.31
N TRP A 170 7.27 -5.67 -7.41
CA TRP A 170 8.06 -6.90 -7.49
C TRP A 170 7.89 -7.77 -6.22
N MET A 171 7.93 -7.16 -5.04
CA MET A 171 7.67 -7.88 -3.79
C MET A 171 6.22 -8.39 -3.69
N TYR A 172 5.25 -7.60 -4.17
CA TYR A 172 3.85 -8.00 -4.20
C TYR A 172 3.64 -9.21 -5.11
N SER A 173 4.05 -9.12 -6.37
CA SER A 173 3.88 -10.19 -7.37
C SER A 173 4.60 -11.48 -6.98
N GLY A 174 5.79 -11.37 -6.38
CA GLY A 174 6.58 -12.53 -5.96
C GLY A 174 6.04 -13.25 -4.71
N PHE A 175 5.44 -12.53 -3.75
CA PHE A 175 5.15 -13.10 -2.41
C PHE A 175 3.73 -12.88 -1.90
N LEU A 176 3.06 -11.81 -2.30
CA LEU A 176 1.78 -11.38 -1.71
C LEU A 176 0.58 -11.60 -2.63
N GLN A 177 0.78 -11.69 -3.94
CA GLN A 177 -0.30 -11.79 -4.92
C GLN A 177 -1.19 -13.02 -4.71
N SER A 178 -0.61 -14.18 -4.43
CA SER A 178 -1.40 -15.39 -4.18
C SER A 178 -2.30 -15.24 -2.95
N ARG A 179 -1.76 -14.70 -1.86
CA ARG A 179 -2.48 -14.42 -0.61
C ARG A 179 -3.60 -13.41 -0.81
N HIS A 180 -3.32 -12.35 -1.57
CA HIS A 180 -4.31 -11.34 -1.93
C HIS A 180 -5.51 -11.95 -2.66
N ILE A 181 -5.24 -12.70 -3.73
CA ILE A 181 -6.31 -13.28 -4.57
C ILE A 181 -7.13 -14.32 -3.78
N GLU A 182 -6.49 -15.11 -2.92
CA GLU A 182 -7.16 -16.11 -2.09
C GLU A 182 -8.08 -15.44 -1.05
N ALA A 183 -7.55 -14.49 -0.28
CA ALA A 183 -8.32 -13.78 0.73
C ALA A 183 -9.45 -12.92 0.11
N GLU A 184 -9.21 -12.27 -1.03
CA GLU A 184 -10.24 -11.49 -1.73
C GLU A 184 -11.40 -12.36 -2.22
N LYS A 185 -11.11 -13.58 -2.69
CA LYS A 185 -12.15 -14.55 -3.05
C LYS A 185 -12.98 -14.96 -1.84
N GLY A 186 -12.34 -15.23 -0.70
CA GLY A 186 -13.03 -15.58 0.55
C GLY A 186 -14.02 -14.50 0.99
N ILE A 187 -13.58 -13.24 1.03
CA ILE A 187 -14.45 -12.09 1.37
C ILE A 187 -15.58 -11.91 0.35
N THR A 188 -15.30 -12.06 -0.94
CA THR A 188 -16.33 -11.93 -1.99
C THR A 188 -17.40 -13.02 -1.86
N GLN A 189 -16.97 -14.26 -1.59
CA GLN A 189 -17.90 -15.38 -1.36
C GLN A 189 -18.70 -15.18 -0.08
N ALA A 190 -18.09 -14.69 1.00
CA ALA A 190 -18.79 -14.34 2.23
C ALA A 190 -19.87 -13.27 1.97
N SER A 191 -19.54 -12.23 1.20
CA SER A 191 -20.51 -11.19 0.82
C SER A 191 -21.69 -11.77 0.06
N GLN A 192 -21.45 -12.66 -0.91
CA GLN A 192 -22.51 -13.33 -1.69
C GLN A 192 -23.36 -14.26 -0.82
N SER A 193 -22.74 -15.01 0.09
CA SER A 193 -23.41 -15.88 1.05
C SER A 193 -24.38 -15.09 1.93
N VAL A 194 -23.90 -14.02 2.58
CA VAL A 194 -24.76 -13.20 3.46
C VAL A 194 -25.88 -12.52 2.65
N GLN A 195 -25.59 -12.06 1.44
CA GLN A 195 -26.60 -11.48 0.56
C GLN A 195 -27.71 -12.48 0.21
N SER A 196 -27.35 -13.71 -0.19
CA SER A 196 -28.34 -14.75 -0.51
C SER A 196 -29.24 -15.11 0.68
N ILE A 197 -28.68 -15.15 1.90
CA ILE A 197 -29.43 -15.41 3.13
C ILE A 197 -30.40 -14.25 3.42
N ASN A 198 -29.99 -13.00 3.20
CA ASN A 198 -30.86 -11.84 3.39
C ASN A 198 -32.02 -11.84 2.38
N GLU A 199 -31.75 -12.17 1.12
CA GLU A 199 -32.76 -12.30 0.06
C GLU A 199 -33.77 -13.42 0.36
N GLU A 200 -33.31 -14.59 0.83
CA GLU A 200 -34.20 -15.70 1.28
C GLU A 200 -35.10 -15.29 2.46
N ARG A 201 -34.63 -14.39 3.32
CA ARG A 201 -35.39 -13.86 4.46
C ARG A 201 -36.36 -12.74 4.08
N GLY A 202 -36.41 -12.34 2.80
CA GLY A 202 -37.22 -11.21 2.33
C GLY A 202 -36.72 -9.85 2.83
N VAL A 203 -35.45 -9.77 3.25
CA VAL A 203 -34.79 -8.54 3.70
C VAL A 203 -34.04 -7.97 2.50
N SER A 204 -34.70 -7.09 1.75
CA SER A 204 -34.10 -6.40 0.60
C SER A 204 -33.41 -5.10 1.03
N LEU A 205 -32.40 -4.70 0.26
CA LEU A 205 -31.77 -3.37 0.33
C LEU A 205 -32.72 -2.24 -0.13
N SER A 206 -33.89 -2.61 -0.64
CA SER A 206 -34.92 -1.73 -1.18
C SER A 206 -36.28 -2.08 -0.58
N ASP A 207 -36.87 -1.07 0.07
CA ASP A 207 -38.28 -0.86 0.42
C ASP A 207 -38.87 -1.38 1.74
N GLU A 208 -39.35 -0.37 2.50
CA GLU A 208 -40.44 -0.38 3.47
C GLU A 208 -41.72 -1.00 2.84
N SER A 209 -42.09 -2.19 3.30
CA SER A 209 -43.47 -2.66 3.17
C SER A 209 -43.87 -3.43 4.43
N ASP A 210 -44.65 -2.75 5.26
CA ASP A 210 -45.03 -3.19 6.60
C ASP A 210 -45.81 -4.52 6.63
N GLU A 211 -46.50 -4.90 5.54
CA GLU A 211 -47.27 -6.16 5.49
C GLU A 211 -46.40 -7.41 5.19
N GLY A 212 -45.27 -7.24 4.52
CA GLY A 212 -44.32 -8.33 4.24
C GLY A 212 -43.52 -8.71 5.48
N ALA A 213 -43.11 -7.71 6.26
CA ALA A 213 -42.33 -7.88 7.49
C ALA A 213 -43.05 -8.75 8.52
N TRP A 214 -44.36 -8.55 8.75
CA TRP A 214 -45.14 -9.35 9.71
C TRP A 214 -45.25 -10.83 9.31
N ASN A 215 -45.39 -11.10 8.02
CA ASN A 215 -45.46 -12.47 7.51
C ASN A 215 -44.07 -13.15 7.50
N ALA A 216 -43.01 -12.40 7.20
CA ALA A 216 -41.63 -12.86 7.30
C ALA A 216 -41.21 -13.17 8.75
N VAL A 217 -41.67 -12.37 9.72
CA VAL A 217 -41.46 -12.63 11.15
C VAL A 217 -42.20 -13.88 11.61
N LYS A 218 -43.43 -14.11 11.13
CA LYS A 218 -44.24 -15.28 11.50
C LYS A 218 -43.67 -16.59 10.93
N SER A 219 -43.17 -16.56 9.68
CA SER A 219 -42.47 -17.71 9.09
C SER A 219 -41.12 -17.96 9.76
N TRP A 220 -40.36 -16.90 10.05
CA TRP A 220 -39.10 -17.00 10.79
C TRP A 220 -39.29 -17.60 12.18
N ALA A 221 -40.31 -17.19 12.95
CA ALA A 221 -40.58 -17.75 14.27
C ALA A 221 -40.98 -19.23 14.22
N GLY A 222 -41.71 -19.65 13.17
CA GLY A 222 -42.03 -21.05 12.91
C GLY A 222 -40.79 -21.88 12.58
N ASP A 223 -39.90 -21.34 11.77
CA ASP A 223 -38.66 -22.00 11.37
C ASP A 223 -37.59 -21.98 12.45
N ALA A 224 -37.48 -20.93 13.25
CA ALA A 224 -36.58 -20.83 14.39
C ALA A 224 -36.92 -21.87 15.46
N ARG A 225 -38.22 -22.17 15.66
CA ARG A 225 -38.67 -23.26 16.53
C ARG A 225 -38.27 -24.63 16.01
N ASN A 226 -38.24 -24.82 14.69
CA ASN A 226 -37.79 -26.06 14.06
C ASN A 226 -36.24 -26.17 13.97
N ARG A 227 -35.52 -25.04 13.87
CA ARG A 227 -34.04 -24.96 13.82
C ARG A 227 -33.39 -24.93 15.21
N ALA A 228 -34.09 -24.49 16.26
CA ALA A 228 -33.64 -24.63 17.65
C ALA A 228 -33.51 -26.10 18.09
N ALA A 229 -34.09 -27.05 17.33
CA ALA A 229 -33.88 -28.48 17.50
C ALA A 229 -32.56 -28.99 16.86
N SER A 230 -31.83 -28.15 16.11
CA SER A 230 -30.52 -28.47 15.52
C SER A 230 -29.46 -27.48 16.01
N ALA A 231 -28.74 -27.84 17.08
CA ALA A 231 -27.56 -27.14 17.60
C ALA A 231 -26.34 -27.13 16.64
N VAL A 232 -26.57 -27.29 15.33
CA VAL A 232 -25.57 -27.57 14.29
C VAL A 232 -25.18 -26.31 13.50
N ASP A 233 -25.97 -25.23 13.56
CA ASP A 233 -25.71 -24.02 12.76
C ASP A 233 -24.67 -23.06 13.39
N ILE A 234 -24.59 -22.97 14.72
CA ILE A 234 -23.69 -22.00 15.39
C ILE A 234 -22.21 -22.28 15.07
N GLU A 235 -21.82 -23.55 14.93
CA GLU A 235 -20.43 -23.95 14.59
C GLU A 235 -20.05 -23.51 13.17
N ARG A 236 -20.94 -23.70 12.18
CA ARG A 236 -20.72 -23.32 10.78
C ARG A 236 -20.68 -21.80 10.58
N TYR A 237 -21.54 -21.06 11.28
CA TYR A 237 -21.48 -19.60 11.28
C TYR A 237 -20.20 -19.10 11.95
N SER A 238 -19.79 -19.69 13.08
CA SER A 238 -18.53 -19.31 13.74
C SER A 238 -17.30 -19.57 12.86
N GLU A 239 -17.29 -20.68 12.11
CA GLU A 239 -16.19 -21.04 11.23
C GLU A 239 -16.10 -20.13 10.00
N ALA A 240 -17.24 -19.78 9.37
CA ALA A 240 -17.28 -18.80 8.29
C ALA A 240 -16.85 -17.39 8.72
N LEU A 241 -17.25 -16.96 9.93
CA LEU A 241 -16.82 -15.69 10.52
C LEU A 241 -15.31 -15.67 10.80
N LYS A 242 -14.75 -16.78 11.33
CA LYS A 242 -13.32 -16.91 11.57
C LYS A 242 -12.51 -16.84 10.27
N GLU A 243 -12.96 -17.53 9.23
CA GLU A 243 -12.24 -17.52 7.95
C GLU A 243 -12.31 -16.14 7.28
N THR A 244 -13.49 -15.49 7.28
CA THR A 244 -13.62 -14.13 6.75
C THR A 244 -12.77 -13.13 7.53
N ALA A 245 -12.68 -13.28 8.86
CA ALA A 245 -11.83 -12.45 9.68
C ALA A 245 -10.34 -12.66 9.37
N LYS A 246 -9.92 -13.91 9.18
CA LYS A 246 -8.56 -14.25 8.76
C LYS A 246 -8.22 -13.66 7.39
N ASP A 247 -9.11 -13.81 6.41
CA ASP A 247 -8.95 -13.23 5.07
C ASP A 247 -8.84 -11.70 5.11
N THR A 248 -9.69 -11.06 5.93
CA THR A 248 -9.65 -9.61 6.15
C THR A 248 -8.30 -9.17 6.71
N ILE A 249 -7.79 -9.87 7.72
CA ILE A 249 -6.47 -9.58 8.31
C ILE A 249 -5.37 -9.84 7.29
N GLU A 250 -5.45 -10.90 6.50
CA GLU A 250 -4.45 -11.21 5.47
C GLU A 250 -4.39 -10.12 4.40
N LEU A 251 -5.53 -9.58 3.96
CA LEU A 251 -5.57 -8.43 3.05
C LEU A 251 -4.98 -7.17 3.70
N ILE A 252 -5.30 -6.88 4.97
CA ILE A 252 -4.67 -5.76 5.69
C ILE A 252 -3.14 -5.92 5.66
N VAL A 253 -2.63 -7.12 5.98
CA VAL A 253 -1.20 -7.39 5.98
C VAL A 253 -0.61 -7.20 4.58
N VAL A 254 -1.23 -7.76 3.54
CA VAL A 254 -0.75 -7.61 2.17
C VAL A 254 -0.64 -6.14 1.77
N PHE A 255 -1.70 -5.35 1.96
CA PHE A 255 -1.71 -3.94 1.61
C PHE A 255 -0.81 -3.10 2.51
N PHE A 256 -0.69 -3.45 3.79
CA PHE A 256 0.24 -2.78 4.69
C PHE A 256 1.69 -2.96 4.22
N LEU A 257 2.04 -4.19 3.83
CA LEU A 257 3.37 -4.51 3.33
C LEU A 257 3.67 -3.80 2.02
N SER A 258 2.78 -3.90 1.03
CA SER A 258 3.01 -3.33 -0.31
C SER A 258 2.94 -1.81 -0.34
N THR A 259 2.01 -1.20 0.40
CA THR A 259 1.74 0.25 0.31
C THR A 259 2.61 1.07 1.26
N PHE A 260 2.97 0.52 2.43
CA PHE A 260 3.70 1.26 3.47
C PHE A 260 5.05 0.64 3.78
N LEU A 261 5.11 -0.65 4.12
CA LEU A 261 6.34 -1.24 4.66
C LEU A 261 7.47 -1.28 3.61
N PHE A 262 7.21 -1.81 2.41
CA PHE A 262 8.24 -1.93 1.37
C PHE A 262 8.72 -0.57 0.86
N PRO A 263 7.84 0.40 0.52
CA PRO A 263 8.30 1.74 0.14
C PRO A 263 9.17 2.40 1.21
N VAL A 264 8.79 2.29 2.49
CA VAL A 264 9.58 2.85 3.61
C VAL A 264 10.90 2.11 3.77
N ALA A 265 10.92 0.78 3.67
CA ALA A 265 12.15 -0.01 3.75
C ALA A 265 13.14 0.37 2.64
N ILE A 266 12.65 0.57 1.41
CA ILE A 266 13.46 1.03 0.28
C ILE A 266 13.97 2.45 0.54
N ALA A 267 13.13 3.36 1.06
CA ALA A 267 13.56 4.70 1.44
C ALA A 267 14.66 4.72 2.50
N LEU A 268 14.57 3.86 3.51
CA LEU A 268 15.61 3.70 4.52
C LEU A 268 16.90 3.13 3.94
N ALA A 269 16.82 2.21 2.98
CA ALA A 269 17.98 1.69 2.26
C ALA A 269 18.69 2.79 1.46
N PHE A 270 17.93 3.62 0.73
CA PHE A 270 18.45 4.80 0.03
C PHE A 270 19.12 5.79 0.99
N TRP A 271 18.49 6.07 2.14
CA TRP A 271 19.07 6.96 3.14
C TRP A 271 20.39 6.43 3.72
N LYS A 272 20.48 5.12 4.00
CA LYS A 272 21.75 4.49 4.44
C LYS A 272 22.84 4.59 3.37
N LEU A 273 22.49 4.37 2.09
CA LEU A 273 23.40 4.49 0.96
C LEU A 273 23.92 5.93 0.79
N ALA A 274 23.02 6.91 0.96
CA ALA A 274 23.37 8.33 0.96
C ALA A 274 24.35 8.66 2.09
N LYS A 275 24.04 8.24 3.31
CA LYS A 275 24.91 8.49 4.47
C LYS A 275 26.30 7.88 4.29
N TRP A 276 26.37 6.67 3.73
CA TRP A 276 27.65 6.01 3.43
C TRP A 276 28.47 6.75 2.36
N SER A 277 27.82 7.31 1.34
CA SER A 277 28.53 8.10 0.32
C SER A 277 29.04 9.44 0.86
N PHE A 278 28.36 10.01 1.86
CA PHE A 278 28.72 11.28 2.50
C PHE A 278 29.79 11.19 3.61
N THR A 279 29.98 10.04 4.24
CA THR A 279 30.93 9.85 5.36
C THR A 279 32.34 9.43 4.95
N ARG A 280 32.61 9.14 3.67
CA ARG A 280 33.99 8.89 3.22
C ARG A 280 34.81 10.19 3.33
N PRO A 281 35.81 10.27 4.23
CA PRO A 281 36.68 11.44 4.29
C PRO A 281 37.41 11.60 2.95
N PRO A 282 37.68 12.84 2.50
CA PRO A 282 38.50 13.04 1.32
C PRO A 282 39.84 12.35 1.57
N VAL A 283 40.30 11.52 0.62
CA VAL A 283 41.63 10.91 0.65
C VAL A 283 42.63 12.02 0.97
N THR A 284 43.09 12.04 2.22
CA THR A 284 44.06 12.99 2.70
C THR A 284 45.27 12.84 1.79
N GLN A 285 45.67 13.95 1.17
CA GLN A 285 46.97 14.01 0.53
C GLN A 285 47.98 13.58 1.59
N ALA A 286 48.71 12.50 1.34
CA ALA A 286 49.83 12.14 2.18
C ALA A 286 50.71 13.40 2.30
N PRO A 287 51.09 13.83 3.52
CA PRO A 287 51.97 14.98 3.66
C PRO A 287 53.22 14.66 2.84
N GLY A 288 53.52 15.54 1.88
CA GLY A 288 54.78 15.49 1.17
C GLY A 288 55.87 15.38 2.22
N ARG A 289 56.76 14.41 2.06
CA ARG A 289 57.99 14.32 2.82
C ARG A 289 58.68 15.68 2.71
N ALA A 290 58.53 16.50 3.74
CA ALA A 290 59.54 17.46 4.13
C ALA A 290 60.60 16.63 4.84
N GLY A 291 61.82 16.66 4.33
CA GLY A 291 62.94 15.92 4.88
C GLY A 291 63.96 15.59 3.80
N ASP A 292 64.88 16.55 3.65
CA ASP A 292 66.29 16.46 3.27
C ASP A 292 66.71 15.93 1.89
#